data_AF-A0A7Y1YAU3-F1
#
_entry.id   AF-A0A7Y1YAU3-F1
#
_cell.length_a   1.000
_cell.length_b   1.000
_cell.length_c   1.000
_cell.angle_alpha   90.00
_cell.angle_beta   90.00
_cell.angle_gamma   90.00
#
_symmetry.space_group_name_H-M   'P 1'
#
loop_
_entity.id
_entity.type
_entity.pdbx_description
1 polymer ?
#
loop_
_entity_poly.entity_id
_entity_poly.type
_entity_poly.pdbx_seq_one_letter_code
_entity_poly.pdbx_strand_id
1 'polypeptide(L)'
;MLRAWILAARPATLWAAVAPVLVAGALATNDGVFEWVRFVVAMLGAIAIQIGVNFANDVADAAKGADTEARIGPTRAVASGLITSRQMWAGIVSAFGVAALCGIYLIAVAGWVIAVIGLASIAAALGYTNGPNPYGYRGYGEAFVFVFFGLVATVGARYVFDRTAPLDAWLAGIVMG
;
A
#
# COMPACT_ATOMS: atom_id res chain seq x y z
N MET A 1 2.77 -5.61 -23.57
CA MET A 1 3.18 -4.49 -22.69
C MET A 1 2.18 -4.22 -21.56
N LEU A 2 0.95 -3.73 -21.81
CA LEU A 2 0.00 -3.40 -20.73
C LEU A 2 -0.31 -4.57 -19.78
N ARG A 3 -0.54 -5.78 -20.31
CA ARG A 3 -0.80 -6.98 -19.50
C ARG A 3 0.33 -7.31 -18.51
N ALA A 4 1.59 -7.04 -18.88
CA ALA A 4 2.73 -7.30 -17.99
C ALA A 4 2.75 -6.33 -16.79
N TRP A 5 2.37 -5.07 -17.01
CA TRP A 5 2.23 -4.08 -15.93
C TRP A 5 1.06 -4.39 -15.00
N ILE A 6 -0.08 -4.84 -15.55
CA ILE A 6 -1.22 -5.29 -14.75
C ILE A 6 -0.82 -6.50 -13.89
N LEU A 7 -0.10 -7.46 -14.47
CA LEU A 7 0.42 -8.62 -13.74
C LEU A 7 1.36 -8.20 -12.60
N ALA A 8 2.33 -7.31 -12.89
CA ALA A 8 3.27 -6.78 -11.90
C ALA A 8 2.56 -5.98 -10.78
N ALA A 9 1.45 -5.31 -11.09
CA ALA A 9 0.67 -4.53 -10.14
C ALA A 9 -0.13 -5.40 -9.16
N ARG A 10 -0.29 -6.70 -9.44
CA ARG A 10 -0.94 -7.71 -8.60
C ARG A 10 -2.34 -7.28 -8.13
N PRO A 11 -3.35 -7.25 -9.01
CA PRO A 11 -4.68 -6.72 -8.70
C PRO A 11 -5.32 -7.34 -7.45
N ALA A 12 -5.07 -8.62 -7.19
CA ALA A 12 -5.55 -9.31 -6.00
C ALA A 12 -5.05 -8.68 -4.68
N THR A 13 -3.82 -8.15 -4.63
CA THR A 13 -3.28 -7.54 -3.42
C THR A 13 -3.69 -6.07 -3.25
N LEU A 14 -4.24 -5.43 -4.30
CA LEU A 14 -4.73 -4.06 -4.22
C LEU A 14 -5.92 -3.91 -3.27
N TRP A 15 -6.70 -4.99 -3.07
CA TRP A 15 -7.82 -4.98 -2.13
C TRP A 15 -7.42 -4.69 -0.69
N ALA A 16 -6.18 -5.05 -0.29
CA ALA A 16 -5.64 -4.71 1.02
C ALA A 16 -5.48 -3.19 1.22
N ALA A 17 -5.30 -2.43 0.14
CA ALA A 17 -5.26 -0.96 0.18
C ALA A 17 -6.65 -0.33 -0.04
N VAL A 18 -7.48 -0.93 -0.91
CA VAL A 18 -8.80 -0.39 -1.30
C VAL A 18 -9.82 -0.53 -0.18
N ALA A 19 -9.94 -1.72 0.43
CA ALA A 19 -11.01 -2.02 1.37
C ALA A 19 -10.98 -1.12 2.64
N PRO A 20 -9.82 -0.86 3.28
CA PRO A 20 -9.74 0.08 4.39
C PRO A 20 -10.22 1.49 4.06
N VAL A 21 -9.90 2.00 2.86
CA VAL A 21 -10.32 3.34 2.42
C VAL A 21 -11.83 3.39 2.14
N LEU A 22 -12.40 2.32 1.57
CA LEU A 22 -13.86 2.21 1.40
C LEU A 22 -14.59 2.22 2.74
N VAL A 23 -14.11 1.43 3.71
CA VAL A 23 -14.67 1.38 5.06
C VAL A 23 -14.56 2.75 5.74
N ALA A 24 -13.40 3.40 5.67
CA ALA A 24 -13.22 4.74 6.19
C ALA A 24 -14.16 5.77 5.54
N GLY A 25 -14.40 5.67 4.24
CA GLY A 25 -15.36 6.51 3.52
C GLY A 25 -16.81 6.28 3.98
N ALA A 26 -17.19 5.02 4.22
CA ALA A 26 -18.50 4.69 4.76
C ALA A 26 -18.70 5.26 6.17
N LEU A 27 -17.71 5.12 7.05
CA LEU A 27 -17.72 5.71 8.40
C LEU A 27 -17.81 7.24 8.33
N ALA A 28 -16.99 7.88 7.50
CA ALA A 28 -17.03 9.33 7.32
C ALA A 28 -18.38 9.82 6.75
N THR A 29 -19.06 8.99 5.94
CA THR A 29 -20.41 9.31 5.43
C THR A 29 -21.44 9.26 6.56
N ASN A 30 -21.37 8.24 7.41
CA ASN A 30 -22.24 8.11 8.58
C ASN A 30 -22.08 9.29 9.55
N ASP A 31 -20.85 9.79 9.72
CA ASP A 31 -20.53 10.92 10.60
C ASP A 31 -20.78 12.30 9.96
N GLY A 32 -21.19 12.34 8.68
CA GLY A 32 -21.45 13.60 7.97
C GLY A 32 -20.19 14.41 7.61
N VAL A 33 -19.01 13.80 7.66
CA VAL A 33 -17.71 14.45 7.37
C VAL A 33 -17.08 13.99 6.06
N PHE A 34 -17.78 13.17 5.28
CA PHE A 34 -17.29 12.67 4.00
C PHE A 34 -17.04 13.81 3.01
N GLU A 35 -15.90 13.75 2.35
CA GLU A 35 -15.50 14.72 1.33
C GLU A 35 -14.85 13.97 0.14
N TRP A 36 -15.38 14.22 -1.06
CA TRP A 36 -15.03 13.45 -2.25
C TRP A 36 -13.57 13.59 -2.65
N VAL A 37 -12.99 14.79 -2.58
CA VAL A 37 -11.61 15.01 -3.00
C VAL A 37 -10.66 14.24 -2.08
N ARG A 38 -10.83 14.34 -0.76
CA ARG A 38 -10.03 13.60 0.22
C ARG A 38 -10.17 12.09 0.06
N PHE A 39 -11.38 11.60 -0.17
CA PHE A 39 -11.61 10.17 -0.42
C PHE A 39 -10.86 9.69 -1.67
N VAL A 40 -11.03 10.38 -2.80
CA VAL A 40 -10.39 10.00 -4.07
C VAL A 40 -8.86 10.09 -3.96
N VAL A 41 -8.33 11.15 -3.34
CA VAL A 41 -6.88 11.30 -3.17
C VAL A 41 -6.31 10.26 -2.22
N ALA A 42 -7.00 9.91 -1.13
CA ALA A 42 -6.61 8.81 -0.24
C ALA A 42 -6.62 7.46 -0.97
N MET A 43 -7.66 7.18 -1.76
CA MET A 43 -7.76 5.95 -2.54
C MET A 43 -6.63 5.84 -3.57
N LEU A 44 -6.38 6.90 -4.34
CA LEU A 44 -5.31 6.95 -5.33
C LEU A 44 -3.94 6.78 -4.66
N GLY A 45 -3.69 7.46 -3.53
CA GLY A 45 -2.46 7.33 -2.76
C GLY A 45 -2.24 5.90 -2.26
N ALA A 46 -3.26 5.28 -1.65
CA ALA A 46 -3.18 3.92 -1.13
C ALA A 46 -2.90 2.89 -2.23
N ILE A 47 -3.62 2.96 -3.35
CA ILE A 47 -3.39 2.10 -4.51
C ILE A 47 -1.99 2.31 -5.09
N ALA A 48 -1.54 3.57 -5.22
CA ALA A 48 -0.22 3.89 -5.76
C ALA A 48 0.91 3.34 -4.88
N ILE A 49 0.80 3.45 -3.55
CA ILE A 49 1.74 2.83 -2.60
C ILE A 49 1.77 1.30 -2.80
N GLN A 50 0.60 0.66 -2.84
CA GLN A 50 0.54 -0.80 -3.00
C GLN A 50 1.16 -1.28 -4.31
N ILE A 51 0.89 -0.57 -5.42
CA ILE A 51 1.53 -0.84 -6.72
C ILE A 51 3.04 -0.64 -6.63
N GLY A 52 3.52 0.45 -6.02
CA GLY A 52 4.95 0.72 -5.86
C GLY A 52 5.67 -0.37 -5.06
N VAL A 53 5.07 -0.84 -3.97
CA VAL A 53 5.57 -1.96 -3.16
C VAL A 53 5.57 -3.27 -3.95
N ASN A 54 4.51 -3.54 -4.71
CA ASN A 54 4.43 -4.72 -5.58
C ASN A 54 5.55 -4.74 -6.64
N PHE A 55 5.82 -3.60 -7.28
CA PHE A 55 6.92 -3.46 -8.25
C PHE A 55 8.30 -3.59 -7.60
N ALA A 56 8.51 -2.97 -6.43
CA ALA A 56 9.76 -3.09 -5.68
C ALA A 56 10.06 -4.54 -5.29
N ASN A 57 9.02 -5.27 -4.85
CA ASN A 57 9.14 -6.70 -4.55
C ASN A 57 9.43 -7.53 -5.80
N ASP A 58 8.93 -7.17 -6.99
CA ASP A 58 9.23 -7.86 -8.25
C ASP A 58 10.71 -7.76 -8.62
N VAL A 59 11.29 -6.55 -8.55
CA VAL A 59 12.73 -6.34 -8.80
C VAL A 59 13.60 -7.04 -7.76
N ALA A 60 13.26 -6.92 -6.49
CA ALA A 60 14.04 -7.49 -5.39
C ALA A 60 14.06 -9.03 -5.46
N ASP A 61 12.93 -9.66 -5.76
CA ASP A 61 12.83 -11.11 -5.87
C ASP A 61 13.58 -11.64 -7.10
N ALA A 62 13.53 -10.93 -8.23
CA ALA A 62 14.30 -11.26 -9.42
C ALA A 62 15.81 -11.20 -9.14
N ALA A 63 16.28 -10.21 -8.38
CA ALA A 63 17.69 -10.07 -8.02
C ALA A 63 18.19 -11.17 -7.05
N LYS A 64 17.31 -11.71 -6.20
CA LYS A 64 17.65 -12.76 -5.23
C LYS A 64 17.67 -14.18 -5.84
N GLY A 65 17.29 -14.34 -7.11
CA GLY A 65 17.16 -15.66 -7.74
C GLY A 65 16.07 -16.53 -7.09
N ALA A 66 15.10 -15.91 -6.40
CA ALA A 66 14.03 -16.60 -5.69
C ALA A 66 12.97 -17.23 -6.64
N ASP A 67 13.11 -17.01 -7.95
CA ASP A 67 12.23 -17.53 -8.99
C ASP A 67 12.87 -18.76 -9.67
N THR A 68 12.63 -19.93 -9.08
CA THR A 68 12.89 -21.24 -9.70
C THR A 68 11.62 -21.77 -10.36
N GLU A 69 11.74 -22.75 -11.27
CA GLU A 69 10.59 -23.44 -11.89
C GLU A 69 9.63 -24.07 -10.84
N ALA A 70 10.12 -24.33 -9.63
CA ALA A 70 9.36 -24.87 -8.51
C ALA A 70 8.46 -23.84 -7.79
N ARG A 71 8.52 -22.55 -8.15
CA ARG A 71 7.72 -21.50 -7.48
C ARG A 71 6.24 -21.64 -7.81
N ILE A 72 5.43 -21.80 -6.77
CA ILE A 72 3.96 -21.72 -6.86
C ILE A 72 3.56 -20.25 -6.65
N GLY A 73 3.21 -19.55 -7.73
CA GLY A 73 2.75 -18.16 -7.70
C GLY A 73 2.66 -17.52 -9.08
N PRO A 74 2.05 -16.33 -9.22
CA PRO A 74 1.96 -15.65 -10.51
C PRO A 74 3.36 -15.30 -11.04
N THR A 75 3.52 -15.41 -12.35
CA THR A 75 4.77 -15.08 -13.07
C THR A 75 5.24 -13.66 -12.71
N ARG A 76 6.50 -13.53 -12.28
CA ARG A 76 7.12 -12.23 -12.01
C ARG A 76 7.53 -11.54 -13.29
N ALA A 77 7.21 -10.25 -13.41
CA ALA A 77 7.39 -9.55 -14.68
C ALA A 77 8.87 -9.30 -15.02
N VAL A 78 9.71 -9.06 -14.01
CA VAL A 78 11.15 -8.86 -14.21
C VAL A 78 11.88 -10.18 -14.44
N ALA A 79 11.64 -11.19 -13.61
CA ALA A 79 12.32 -12.48 -13.75
C ALA A 79 11.96 -13.22 -15.04
N SER A 80 10.73 -13.05 -15.55
CA SER A 80 10.32 -13.60 -16.85
C SER A 80 10.78 -12.78 -18.07
N GLY A 81 11.46 -11.66 -17.86
CA GLY A 81 11.91 -10.77 -18.93
C GLY A 81 10.81 -9.97 -19.62
N LEU A 82 9.55 -10.03 -19.14
CA LEU A 82 8.43 -9.26 -19.67
C LEU A 82 8.60 -7.74 -19.46
N ILE A 83 9.27 -7.35 -18.39
CA ILE A 83 9.64 -5.98 -18.06
C ILE A 83 11.11 -5.96 -17.64
N THR A 84 11.92 -5.07 -18.21
CA THR A 84 13.33 -4.94 -17.81
C THR A 84 13.44 -4.32 -16.42
N SER A 85 14.50 -4.65 -15.66
CA SER A 85 14.74 -4.05 -14.34
C SER A 85 14.75 -2.51 -14.39
N ARG A 86 15.36 -1.91 -15.43
CA ARG A 86 15.34 -0.45 -15.64
C ARG A 86 13.93 0.11 -15.81
N GLN A 87 13.07 -0.56 -16.58
CA GLN A 87 11.68 -0.14 -16.74
C GLN A 87 10.92 -0.28 -15.42
N MET A 88 11.12 -1.37 -14.68
CA MET A 88 10.46 -1.58 -13.41
C MET A 88 10.83 -0.50 -12.38
N TRP A 89 12.10 -0.09 -12.31
CA TRP A 89 12.53 1.06 -11.50
C TRP A 89 11.83 2.36 -11.89
N ALA A 90 11.64 2.63 -13.19
CA ALA A 90 10.85 3.79 -13.61
C ALA A 90 9.38 3.67 -13.16
N GLY A 91 8.81 2.46 -13.19
CA GLY A 91 7.47 2.19 -12.66
C GLY A 91 7.37 2.43 -11.15
N ILE A 92 8.36 1.99 -10.37
CA ILE A 92 8.47 2.23 -8.93
C ILE A 92 8.47 3.73 -8.63
N VAL A 93 9.37 4.48 -9.29
CA VAL A 93 9.47 5.94 -9.12
C VAL A 93 8.16 6.63 -9.50
N SER A 94 7.50 6.19 -10.58
CA SER A 94 6.22 6.77 -11.00
C SER A 94 5.12 6.52 -9.97
N ALA A 95 4.99 5.29 -9.47
CA ALA A 95 3.98 4.92 -8.48
C ALA A 95 4.18 5.67 -7.15
N PHE A 96 5.41 5.69 -6.63
CA PHE A 96 5.71 6.46 -5.42
C PHE A 96 5.64 7.97 -5.63
N GLY A 97 5.89 8.47 -6.85
CA GLY A 97 5.67 9.86 -7.21
C GLY A 97 4.20 10.26 -7.12
N VAL A 98 3.29 9.44 -7.65
CA VAL A 98 1.84 9.64 -7.50
C VAL A 98 1.44 9.61 -6.03
N ALA A 99 1.91 8.60 -5.28
CA ALA A 99 1.65 8.50 -3.84
C ALA A 99 2.13 9.73 -3.07
N ALA A 100 3.32 10.25 -3.41
CA ALA A 100 3.88 11.45 -2.77
C ALA A 100 3.03 12.69 -3.06
N LEU A 101 2.54 12.87 -4.29
CA LEU A 101 1.64 13.97 -4.62
C LEU A 101 0.32 13.89 -3.84
N CYS A 102 -0.28 12.69 -3.75
CA CYS A 102 -1.46 12.47 -2.92
C CYS A 102 -1.16 12.76 -1.44
N GLY A 103 -0.01 12.29 -0.94
CA GLY A 103 0.44 12.52 0.42
C GLY A 103 0.63 14.01 0.75
N ILE A 104 1.27 14.79 -0.14
CA ILE A 104 1.46 16.24 0.02
C ILE A 104 0.12 16.95 0.18
N TYR A 105 -0.84 16.64 -0.70
CA TYR A 105 -2.19 17.19 -0.60
C TYR A 105 -2.84 16.82 0.74
N LEU A 106 -2.83 15.53 1.12
CA LEU A 106 -3.44 15.06 2.35
C LEU A 106 -2.78 15.63 3.60
N ILE A 107 -1.46 15.84 3.60
CA ILE A 107 -0.74 16.51 4.68
C ILE A 107 -1.21 17.97 4.80
N ALA A 108 -1.39 18.67 3.68
CA ALA A 108 -1.86 20.05 3.69
C ALA A 108 -3.28 20.18 4.28
N VAL A 109 -4.18 19.23 3.99
CA VAL A 109 -5.59 19.31 4.41
C VAL A 109 -5.91 18.57 5.71
N ALA A 110 -5.16 17.53 6.07
CA ALA A 110 -5.39 16.69 7.27
C ALA A 110 -4.26 16.75 8.30
N GLY A 111 -3.13 17.39 7.98
CA GLY A 111 -2.04 17.66 8.92
C GLY A 111 -0.89 16.65 8.88
N TRP A 112 0.16 16.96 9.64
CA TRP A 112 1.45 16.24 9.64
C TRP A 112 1.35 14.77 10.06
N VAL A 113 0.29 14.37 10.77
CA VAL A 113 0.06 12.97 11.16
C VAL A 113 0.00 12.06 9.93
N ILE A 114 -0.52 12.54 8.79
CA ILE A 114 -0.51 11.81 7.52
C ILE A 114 0.91 11.53 7.02
N ALA A 115 1.85 12.46 7.25
CA ALA A 115 3.25 12.26 6.88
C ALA A 115 3.86 11.10 7.69
N VAL A 116 3.56 11.05 8.99
CA VAL A 116 4.03 9.95 9.86
C VAL A 116 3.46 8.62 9.42
N ILE A 117 2.15 8.55 9.14
CA ILE A 117 1.48 7.33 8.65
C ILE A 117 2.12 6.85 7.34
N GLY A 118 2.31 7.76 6.37
CA GLY A 118 2.90 7.43 5.08
C GLY A 118 4.35 6.93 5.21
N LEU A 119 5.18 7.65 5.96
CA LEU A 119 6.59 7.28 6.17
C LEU A 119 6.72 5.96 6.94
N ALA A 120 5.91 5.75 7.99
CA ALA A 120 5.89 4.51 8.74
C ALA A 120 5.45 3.33 7.85
N SER A 121 4.44 3.53 6.99
CA SER A 121 3.97 2.49 6.07
C SER A 121 5.03 2.10 5.04
N ILE A 122 5.76 3.08 4.49
CA ILE A 122 6.87 2.81 3.57
C ILE A 122 8.01 2.09 4.29
N ALA A 123 8.42 2.56 5.47
CA ALA A 123 9.49 1.95 6.24
C ALA A 123 9.15 0.50 6.62
N ALA A 124 7.92 0.25 7.02
CA ALA A 124 7.45 -1.08 7.35
C ALA A 124 7.41 -1.97 6.10
N ALA A 125 6.84 -1.51 4.98
CA ALA A 125 6.84 -2.26 3.72
C ALA A 125 8.26 -2.62 3.25
N LEU A 126 9.24 -1.72 3.41
CA LEU A 126 10.64 -2.01 3.09
C LEU A 126 11.23 -3.06 4.04
N GLY A 127 11.02 -2.95 5.35
CA GLY A 127 11.52 -3.93 6.32
C GLY A 127 10.84 -5.31 6.22
N TYR A 128 9.67 -5.40 5.57
CA TYR A 128 8.93 -6.65 5.41
C TYR A 128 9.65 -7.64 4.48
N THR A 129 10.19 -7.17 3.34
CA THR A 129 10.83 -8.00 2.30
C THR A 129 12.31 -7.69 2.05
N ASN A 130 12.79 -6.50 2.45
CA ASN A 130 14.14 -6.00 2.16
C ASN A 130 14.99 -5.81 3.42
N GLY A 131 16.31 -5.77 3.24
CA GLY A 131 17.30 -5.65 4.33
C GLY A 131 17.88 -6.99 4.79
N PRO A 132 18.86 -6.94 5.73
CA PRO A 132 19.59 -8.13 6.19
C PRO A 132 18.75 -9.08 7.06
N ASN A 133 17.59 -8.63 7.56
CA ASN A 133 16.74 -9.43 8.45
C ASN A 133 15.23 -9.13 8.25
N PRO A 134 14.66 -9.50 7.09
CA PRO A 134 13.26 -9.18 6.76
C PRO A 134 12.29 -9.97 7.65
N TYR A 135 11.45 -9.27 8.40
CA TYR A 135 10.57 -9.91 9.39
C TYR A 135 9.39 -10.66 8.76
N GLY A 136 9.07 -10.42 7.48
CA GLY A 136 8.11 -11.23 6.73
C GLY A 136 8.51 -12.70 6.61
N TYR A 137 9.80 -13.00 6.66
CA TYR A 137 10.33 -14.37 6.64
C TYR A 137 10.49 -14.98 8.05
N ARG A 138 10.08 -14.26 9.10
CA ARG A 138 10.19 -14.68 10.51
C ARG A 138 8.84 -14.98 11.17
N GLY A 139 7.77 -15.08 10.37
CA GLY A 139 6.41 -15.33 10.87
C GLY A 139 5.66 -14.10 11.38
N TYR A 140 6.24 -12.89 11.30
CA TYR A 140 5.57 -11.65 11.72
C TYR A 140 4.66 -11.03 10.65
N GLY A 141 4.40 -11.74 9.55
CA GLY A 141 3.61 -11.23 8.44
C GLY A 141 2.16 -10.94 8.81
N GLU A 142 1.54 -11.80 9.62
CA GLU A 142 0.14 -11.61 10.06
C GLU A 142 0.03 -10.37 10.95
N ALA A 143 0.93 -10.20 11.92
CA ALA A 143 0.98 -9.01 12.77
C ALA A 143 1.20 -7.73 11.95
N PHE A 144 2.06 -7.79 10.92
CA PHE A 144 2.26 -6.67 10.01
C PHE A 144 0.98 -6.33 9.23
N VAL A 145 0.29 -7.34 8.69
CA VAL A 145 -0.96 -7.14 7.94
C VAL A 145 -2.02 -6.52 8.84
N PHE A 146 -2.20 -7.08 10.04
CA PHE A 146 -3.14 -6.57 11.04
C PHE A 146 -2.89 -5.10 11.38
N VAL A 147 -1.63 -4.74 11.68
CA VAL A 147 -1.29 -3.36 12.06
C VAL A 147 -1.39 -2.40 10.88
N PHE A 148 -0.76 -2.71 9.74
CA PHE A 148 -0.63 -1.75 8.65
C PHE A 148 -1.83 -1.72 7.70
N PHE A 149 -2.34 -2.89 7.31
CA PHE A 149 -3.52 -2.97 6.43
C PHE A 149 -4.84 -2.93 7.21
N GLY A 150 -4.86 -3.39 8.47
CA GLY A 150 -6.01 -3.25 9.35
C GLY A 150 -6.07 -1.86 9.99
N LEU A 151 -5.32 -1.65 11.08
CA LEU A 151 -5.42 -0.46 11.92
C LEU A 151 -4.97 0.83 11.22
N VAL A 152 -3.73 0.88 10.73
CA VAL A 152 -3.12 2.11 10.19
C VAL A 152 -3.84 2.56 8.92
N ALA A 153 -4.13 1.64 7.99
CA ALA A 153 -4.84 1.99 6.76
C ALA A 153 -6.27 2.47 7.03
N THR A 154 -7.04 1.76 7.88
CA THR A 154 -8.45 2.12 8.15
C THR A 154 -8.55 3.41 8.95
N VAL A 155 -7.82 3.51 10.07
CA VAL A 155 -7.86 4.69 10.93
C VAL A 155 -7.22 5.89 10.24
N GLY A 156 -6.11 5.70 9.53
CA GLY A 156 -5.45 6.76 8.77
C GLY A 156 -6.34 7.30 7.65
N ALA A 157 -7.04 6.42 6.92
CA ALA A 157 -8.02 6.85 5.92
C ALA A 157 -9.22 7.55 6.56
N ARG A 158 -9.69 7.15 7.74
CA ARG A 158 -10.77 7.89 8.44
C ARG A 158 -10.28 9.27 8.91
N TYR A 159 -9.03 9.35 9.36
CA TYR A 159 -8.40 10.57 9.84
C TYR A 159 -8.30 11.66 8.77
N VAL A 160 -8.18 11.31 7.47
CA VAL A 160 -8.09 12.34 6.42
C VAL A 160 -9.34 13.23 6.34
N PHE A 161 -10.51 12.74 6.75
CA PHE A 161 -11.78 13.48 6.62
C PHE A 161 -11.95 14.61 7.63
N ASP A 162 -11.61 14.40 8.90
CA ASP A 162 -11.85 15.39 9.96
C ASP A 162 -10.73 15.48 11.01
N ARG A 163 -9.61 14.79 10.80
CA ARG A 163 -8.46 14.74 11.72
C ARG A 163 -8.78 14.14 13.08
N THR A 164 -9.79 13.28 13.15
CA THR A 164 -10.11 12.47 14.34
C THR A 164 -9.87 10.99 14.08
N ALA A 165 -9.75 10.22 15.16
CA ALA A 165 -9.59 8.76 15.12
C ALA A 165 -10.64 8.11 16.04
N PRO A 166 -11.92 8.15 15.64
CA PRO A 166 -13.03 7.67 16.47
C PRO A 166 -12.95 6.16 16.71
N LEU A 167 -13.57 5.69 17.79
CA LEU A 167 -13.46 4.30 18.25
C LEU A 167 -13.94 3.28 17.20
N ASP A 168 -14.99 3.60 16.47
CA ASP A 168 -15.52 2.78 15.38
C ASP A 168 -14.52 2.56 14.25
N ALA A 169 -13.68 3.55 13.93
CA ALA A 169 -12.59 3.39 12.96
C ALA A 169 -11.52 2.39 13.45
N TRP A 170 -11.21 2.40 14.76
CA TRP A 170 -10.32 1.42 15.36
C TRP A 170 -10.92 0.01 15.35
N LEU A 171 -12.20 -0.12 15.73
CA LEU A 171 -12.91 -1.40 15.69
C LEU A 171 -13.00 -1.95 14.27
N ALA A 172 -13.31 -1.10 13.28
CA ALA A 172 -13.30 -1.48 11.89
C ALA A 172 -11.90 -1.91 11.43
N GLY A 173 -10.85 -1.19 11.85
CA GLY A 173 -9.46 -1.58 11.57
C GLY A 173 -9.08 -2.94 12.12
N ILE A 174 -9.62 -3.34 13.28
CA ILE A 174 -9.43 -4.69 13.85
C ILE A 174 -10.08 -5.76 12.97
N VAL A 175 -11.26 -5.49 12.41
CA VAL A 175 -11.98 -6.44 11.53
C VAL A 175 -11.32 -6.54 10.16
N MET A 176 -10.71 -5.45 9.68
CA MET A 176 -10.02 -5.40 8.39
C MET A 176 -8.67 -6.12 8.38
N GLY A 177 -8.02 -6.23 9.55
CA GLY A 177 -6.70 -6.85 9.73
C GLY A 177 -6.79 -8.34 10.01
#